data_AF-A0A820SIB6-F1
#
_entry.id   AF-A0A820SIB6-F1
#
_cell.length_a   1.000
_cell.length_b   1.000
_cell.length_c   1.000
_cell.angle_alpha   90.00
_cell.angle_beta   90.00
_cell.angle_gamma   90.00
#
_symmetry.space_group_name_H-M   'P 1'
#
loop_
_entity.id
_entity.type
_entity.pdbx_description
1 polymer ?
#
loop_
_entity_poly.entity_id
_entity_poly.type
_entity_poly.pdbx_seq_one_letter_code
_entity_poly.pdbx_strand_id
1 'polypeptide(L)' 'MDILGLGSKVDADFILDPKGQRKQVDVKIDETKRSSQYVYYDGEDVAGTVQIKLKKNSKVEHQGVRLEFVGQI' A
#
# COMPACT_ATOMS: atom_id res chain seq x y z
N MET A 1 22.61 -5.04 -4.77
CA MET A 1 23.67 -4.01 -4.72
C MET A 1 23.15 -2.81 -5.45
N ASP A 2 22.81 -1.76 -4.71
CA ASP A 2 22.21 -0.53 -5.23
C ASP A 2 23.13 0.64 -4.87
N ILE A 3 23.93 1.14 -5.83
CA ILE A 3 25.01 2.11 -5.52
C ILE A 3 25.24 3.22 -6.57
N LEU A 4 24.35 3.42 -7.57
CA LEU A 4 24.50 4.43 -8.64
C LEU A 4 23.17 5.06 -9.13
N GLY A 5 22.46 5.79 -8.25
CA GLY A 5 21.20 6.51 -8.60
C GLY A 5 19.89 5.86 -8.13
N LEU A 6 19.93 5.13 -7.01
CA LEU A 6 18.95 4.10 -6.68
C LEU A 6 17.85 4.63 -5.75
N GLY A 7 16.70 4.92 -6.34
CA GLY A 7 15.42 4.99 -5.67
C GLY A 7 14.32 4.58 -6.65
N SER A 8 13.25 3.96 -6.17
CA SER A 8 12.14 3.53 -7.04
C SER A 8 11.71 4.65 -8.00
N LYS A 9 11.52 4.35 -9.28
CA LYS A 9 10.96 5.30 -10.27
C LYS A 9 9.44 5.41 -10.17
N VAL A 10 8.85 4.57 -9.33
CA VAL A 10 7.41 4.39 -9.14
C VAL A 10 7.08 4.53 -7.67
N ASP A 11 6.12 5.39 -7.35
CA ASP A 11 5.48 5.45 -6.05
C ASP A 11 4.06 4.89 -6.19
N ALA A 12 3.65 3.97 -5.32
CA ALA A 12 2.34 3.35 -5.35
C ALA A 12 1.62 3.56 -4.02
N ASP A 13 0.37 4.03 -4.09
CA ASP A 13 -0.48 4.28 -2.92
C ASP A 13 -1.81 3.54 -3.08
N PHE A 14 -2.41 3.11 -1.97
CA PHE A 14 -3.75 2.53 -1.93
C PHE A 14 -4.75 3.53 -1.34
N ILE A 15 -5.88 3.68 -2.01
CA ILE A 15 -7.00 4.47 -1.50
C ILE A 15 -8.19 3.53 -1.34
N LEU A 16 -8.51 3.22 -0.09
CA LEU A 16 -9.59 2.30 0.26
C LEU A 16 -10.96 2.98 0.18
N ASP A 17 -11.97 2.20 -0.17
CA ASP A 17 -13.36 2.63 -0.18
C ASP A 17 -14.10 2.24 1.13
N PRO A 18 -15.07 3.05 1.58
CA PRO A 18 -15.27 4.45 1.19
C PRO A 18 -14.16 5.36 1.74
N LYS A 19 -13.68 6.28 0.89
CA LYS A 19 -12.49 7.10 1.15
C LYS A 19 -12.59 7.87 2.46
N GLY A 20 -11.62 7.66 3.35
CA GLY A 20 -11.48 8.39 4.62
C GLY A 20 -12.53 8.06 5.68
N GLN A 21 -13.42 7.10 5.44
CA GLN A 21 -14.52 6.78 6.35
C GLN A 21 -14.29 5.49 7.15
N ARG A 22 -13.31 4.67 6.76
CA ARG A 22 -13.05 3.40 7.43
C ARG A 22 -12.40 3.62 8.80
N LYS A 23 -12.93 2.90 9.80
CA LYS A 23 -12.40 2.88 11.16
C LYS A 23 -10.94 2.44 11.16
N GLN A 24 -10.15 3.10 11.98
CA GLN A 24 -8.76 2.73 12.22
C GLN A 24 -8.53 2.49 13.71
N VAL A 25 -7.52 1.66 14.01
CA VAL A 25 -7.08 1.35 15.37
C VAL A 25 -5.57 1.41 15.44
N ASP A 26 -5.05 1.83 16.59
CA ASP A 26 -3.61 1.80 16.87
C ASP A 26 -3.16 0.37 17.18
N VAL A 27 -2.29 -0.16 16.34
CA VAL A 27 -1.69 -1.48 16.51
C VAL A 27 -0.25 -1.31 16.96
N LYS A 28 0.14 -2.02 18.03
CA LYS A 28 1.55 -2.14 18.43
C LYS A 28 2.23 -3.10 17.45
N ILE A 29 3.16 -2.58 16.66
CA ILE A 29 3.95 -3.36 15.68
C ILE A 29 5.17 -3.97 16.39
N ASP A 30 5.82 -3.18 17.24
CA ASP A 30 6.94 -3.60 18.09
C ASP A 30 6.95 -2.78 19.41
N GLU A 31 7.97 -2.94 20.26
CA GLU A 31 8.05 -2.25 21.56
C GLU A 31 7.99 -0.72 21.46
N THR A 32 8.45 -0.16 20.35
CA THR A 32 8.61 1.29 20.14
C THR A 32 7.65 1.85 19.11
N LYS A 33 7.13 1.00 18.21
CA LYS A 33 6.36 1.41 17.04
C LYS A 33 4.88 1.06 17.20
N ARG A 34 4.05 2.09 17.12
CA ARG A 34 2.61 1.99 16.90
C ARG A 34 2.27 2.42 15.49
N SER A 35 1.24 1.82 14.90
CA SER A 35 0.74 2.19 13.58
C SER A 35 -0.78 2.15 13.54
N SER A 36 -1.39 3.18 12.96
CA SER A 36 -2.83 3.22 12.71
C SER A 36 -3.16 2.32 11.52
N GLN A 37 -4.03 1.34 11.72
CA GLN A 37 -4.39 0.33 10.72
C GLN A 37 -5.91 0.30 10.52
N TYR A 38 -6.35 0.03 9.29
CA TYR A 38 -7.76 -0.09 8.96
C TYR A 38 -8.38 -1.36 9.53
N VAL A 39 -9.60 -1.25 10.05
CA VAL A 39 -10.37 -2.39 10.57
C VAL A 39 -11.30 -2.94 9.50
N TYR A 40 -11.29 -4.27 9.38
CA TYR A 40 -12.20 -5.05 8.56
C TYR A 40 -12.81 -6.17 9.41
N TYR A 41 -14.06 -6.52 9.10
CA TYR A 41 -14.77 -7.65 9.70
C TYR A 41 -15.01 -8.75 8.69
N ASP A 42 -15.30 -9.96 9.18
CA ASP A 42 -15.64 -11.08 8.32
C ASP A 42 -16.85 -10.75 7.43
N GLY A 43 -16.75 -11.13 6.15
CA GLY A 43 -17.73 -10.82 5.12
C GLY A 43 -17.70 -9.40 4.55
N GLU A 44 -16.80 -8.51 5.01
CA GLU A 44 -16.64 -7.18 4.38
C GLU A 44 -15.79 -7.22 3.10
N ASP A 45 -16.23 -6.48 2.09
CA ASP A 45 -15.43 -6.27 0.88
C ASP A 45 -14.21 -5.37 1.14
N VAL A 46 -13.05 -5.79 0.63
CA VAL A 46 -11.83 -4.98 0.58
C VAL A 46 -11.68 -4.40 -0.81
N ALA A 47 -12.18 -3.18 -1.00
CA ALA A 47 -12.17 -2.48 -2.28
C ALA A 47 -11.44 -1.13 -2.20
N GLY A 48 -10.92 -0.68 -3.34
CA GLY A 48 -10.25 0.61 -3.46
C GLY A 48 -9.58 0.83 -4.80
N THR A 49 -8.80 1.91 -4.88
CA THR A 49 -8.01 2.31 -6.05
C THR A 49 -6.52 2.27 -5.74
N VAL A 50 -5.73 1.65 -6.62
CA VAL A 50 -4.27 1.76 -6.61
C VAL A 50 -3.85 2.98 -7.43
N GLN A 51 -3.17 3.95 -6.80
CA GLN A 51 -2.55 5.07 -7.51
C GLN A 51 -1.08 4.75 -7.77
N ILE A 52 -0.67 4.78 -9.04
CA ILE A 52 0.71 4.57 -9.46
C ILE A 52 1.25 5.89 -10.03
N LYS A 53 2.27 6.45 -9.39
CA LYS A 53 2.91 7.71 -9.76
C LYS A 53 4.31 7.42 -10.28
N LEU A 54 4.60 7.89 -11.49
CA LEU A 54 5.94 7.82 -12.06
C LEU A 54 6.71 9.10 -11.73
N LYS A 55 7.99 8.97 -11.40
CA LYS A 55 8.88 10.13 -11.29
C LYS A 55 8.93 10.86 -12.64
N LYS A 56 9.05 12.20 -12.59
CA LYS A 56 9.08 13.03 -13.81
C LYS A 56 10.15 12.53 -14.79
N ASN A 57 9.79 12.45 -16.06
CA ASN A 57 10.64 11.96 -17.15
C ASN A 57 11.15 10.51 -16.97
N SER A 58 10.46 9.70 -16.18
CA SER A 58 10.77 8.26 -16.07
C SER A 58 9.84 7.43 -16.96
N LYS A 59 10.41 6.37 -17.55
CA LYS A 59 9.70 5.29 -18.20
C LYS A 59 9.99 4.00 -17.43
N VAL A 60 8.95 3.19 -17.22
CA VAL A 60 9.06 1.90 -16.55
C VAL A 60 8.45 0.84 -17.46
N GLU A 61 9.24 -0.16 -17.81
CA GLU A 61 8.77 -1.34 -18.54
C GLU A 61 8.46 -2.43 -17.52
N HIS A 62 7.27 -3.04 -17.61
CA HIS A 62 6.81 -4.05 -16.67
C HIS A 62 6.13 -5.21 -17.40
N GLN A 63 6.10 -6.38 -16.76
CA GLN A 63 5.44 -7.59 -17.30
C GLN A 63 4.02 -7.79 -16.74
N GLY A 64 3.59 -6.93 -15.81
CA GLY A 64 2.25 -6.95 -15.25
C GLY A 64 2.20 -6.16 -13.95
N VAL A 65 1.00 -5.76 -13.55
CA VAL A 65 0.73 -5.18 -12.23
C VAL A 65 -0.27 -6.10 -11.55
N ARG A 66 -0.02 -6.44 -10.29
CA ARG A 66 -0.86 -7.33 -9.51
C ARG A 66 -1.14 -6.72 -8.15
N LEU A 67 -2.38 -6.89 -7.69
CA LEU A 67 -2.82 -6.61 -6.33
C LEU A 67 -3.19 -7.93 -5.68
N GLU A 68 -2.71 -8.17 -4.47
CA GLU A 68 -3.01 -9.36 -3.69
C GLU A 68 -3.47 -8.93 -2.29
N PHE A 69 -4.55 -9.54 -1.82
CA PHE A 69 -4.96 -9.46 -0.42
C PHE A 69 -4.46 -10.73 0.27
N VAL A 70 -3.53 -10.57 1.21
CA VAL A 70 -2.79 -11.68 1.81
C VAL A 70 -3.03 -11.72 3.32
N GLY A 71 -3.40 -12.89 3.83
CA GLY A 71 -3.40 -13.23 5.26
C GLY A 71 -2.37 -14.32 5.52
N GLN A 72 -1.62 -14.20 6.61
CA GLN A 72 -0.61 -15.17 7.05
C GLN A 72 -0.65 -15.34 8.58
N ILE A 73 -0.11 -16.46 9.06
CA ILE A 73 0.03 -16.79 10.49
C ILE A 73 1.49 -16.61 10.90
#